data_AF-A0A392QIV4-F1
#
_entry.id   AF-A0A392QIV4-F1
#
_cell.length_a   1.000
_cell.length_b   1.000
_cell.length_c   1.000
_cell.angle_alpha   90.00
_cell.angle_beta   90.00
_cell.angle_gamma   90.00
#
_symmetry.space_group_name_H-M   'P 1'
#
loop_
_entity.id
_entity.type
_entity.pdbx_description
1 polymer ?
#
loop_
_entity_poly.entity_id
_entity_poly.type
_entity_poly.pdbx_seq_one_letter_code
_entity_poly.pdbx_strand_id
1 'polypeptide(L)'
;CLLVPLIKVTRLVKEGTGKTTLAIGDGANDVGMIQEADVGVGISGVEGMQAVMSSDIAIAQFRYLERLLLVHGHWCYRRMSSMVRPFKLNLNIQ
;
A
#
# COMPACT_ATOMS: atom_id res chain seq x y z
N CYS A 1 1.29 23.75 -2.12
CA CYS A 1 -0.07 23.22 -1.91
C CYS A 1 -0.40 22.96 -0.43
N LEU A 2 -0.13 23.93 0.48
CA LEU A 2 -0.27 23.76 1.94
C LEU A 2 -1.72 23.76 2.47
N LEU A 3 -2.73 23.72 1.59
CA LEU A 3 -4.12 23.98 1.99
C LEU A 3 -4.83 22.76 2.58
N VAL A 4 -4.31 21.55 2.39
CA VAL A 4 -4.88 20.32 2.98
C VAL A 4 -3.76 19.36 3.38
N PRO A 5 -3.74 18.86 4.62
CA PRO A 5 -2.73 17.87 5.03
C PRO A 5 -2.92 16.56 4.27
N LEU A 6 -1.82 15.94 3.82
CA LEU A 6 -1.81 14.71 3.01
C LEU A 6 -2.64 13.59 3.63
N ILE A 7 -2.56 13.43 4.95
CA ILE A 7 -3.34 12.47 5.75
C ILE A 7 -4.86 12.67 5.56
N LYS A 8 -5.32 13.92 5.53
CA LYS A 8 -6.75 14.22 5.38
C LYS A 8 -7.23 13.91 3.96
N VAL A 9 -6.38 14.15 2.96
CA VAL A 9 -6.70 13.83 1.56
C VAL A 9 -6.77 12.32 1.37
N THR A 10 -5.80 11.55 1.88
CA THR A 10 -5.82 10.08 1.76
C THR A 10 -7.04 9.47 2.43
N ARG A 11 -7.38 9.92 3.65
CA ARG A 11 -8.58 9.42 4.33
C ARG A 11 -9.86 9.72 3.55
N LEU A 12 -10.01 10.94 3.04
CA LEU A 12 -11.19 11.31 2.25
C LEU A 12 -11.30 10.50 0.95
N VAL A 13 -10.18 10.22 0.27
CA VAL A 13 -10.18 9.39 -0.94
C VAL A 13 -10.54 7.95 -0.60
N LYS A 14 -9.99 7.41 0.50
CA LYS A 14 -10.26 6.06 0.97
C LYS A 14 -11.73 5.86 1.34
N GLU A 15 -12.26 6.72 2.22
CA GLU A 15 -13.65 6.70 2.65
C GLU A 15 -14.62 7.02 1.50
N GLY A 16 -14.26 7.97 0.63
CA GLY A 16 -15.12 8.41 -0.46
C GLY A 16 -15.21 7.45 -1.64
N THR A 17 -14.13 6.69 -1.93
CA THR A 17 -14.14 5.72 -3.04
C THR A 17 -14.46 4.29 -2.61
N GLY A 18 -14.20 3.94 -1.34
CA GLY A 18 -14.34 2.58 -0.83
C GLY A 18 -13.42 1.57 -1.53
N LYS A 19 -12.40 2.04 -2.25
CA LYS A 19 -11.42 1.23 -2.98
C LYS A 19 -10.12 1.15 -2.20
N THR A 20 -9.32 0.13 -2.50
CA THR A 20 -7.98 0.00 -1.95
C THR A 20 -7.12 1.18 -2.38
N THR A 21 -6.56 1.87 -1.40
CA THR A 21 -5.70 3.04 -1.59
C THR A 21 -4.23 2.66 -1.38
N LEU A 22 -3.34 3.24 -2.19
CA LEU A 22 -1.91 3.05 -2.07
C LEU A 22 -1.24 4.42 -1.96
N ALA A 23 -0.41 4.60 -0.95
CA ALA A 23 0.39 5.79 -0.75
C ALA A 23 1.88 5.50 -0.91
N ILE A 24 2.61 6.45 -1.49
CA ILE A 24 4.04 6.34 -1.76
C ILE A 24 4.72 7.56 -1.19
N GLY A 25 5.83 7.37 -0.50
CA GLY A 25 6.64 8.46 0.02
C GLY A 25 8.09 8.08 0.22
N ASP A 26 8.95 9.08 0.30
CA ASP A 26 10.40 8.93 0.51
C ASP A 26 10.86 9.63 1.80
N GLY A 27 10.09 10.57 2.32
CA GLY A 27 10.45 11.37 3.48
C GLY A 27 9.59 11.17 4.74
N ALA A 28 10.02 11.81 5.82
CA ALA A 28 9.29 11.88 7.10
C ALA A 28 7.87 12.44 6.96
N ASN A 29 7.70 13.39 6.04
CA ASN A 29 6.44 14.10 5.81
C ASN A 29 5.34 13.18 5.25
N ASP A 30 5.75 12.12 4.55
CA ASP A 30 4.84 11.17 3.92
C ASP A 30 4.45 10.03 4.86
N VAL A 31 5.10 9.89 6.03
CA VAL A 31 4.82 8.80 6.99
C VAL A 31 3.35 8.75 7.37
N GLY A 32 2.74 9.90 7.67
CA GLY A 32 1.31 9.95 7.98
C GLY A 32 0.43 9.58 6.79
N MET A 33 0.83 9.93 5.57
CA MET A 33 0.10 9.57 4.35
C MET A 33 0.17 8.06 4.09
N ILE A 34 1.36 7.49 4.25
CA ILE A 34 1.67 6.05 4.10
C ILE A 34 0.85 5.22 5.08
N GLN A 35 0.78 5.64 6.35
CA GLN A 35 0.05 4.91 7.39
C GLN A 35 -1.48 4.98 7.24
N GLU A 36 -2.01 6.03 6.63
CA GLU A 36 -3.46 6.19 6.43
C GLU A 36 -4.00 5.34 5.26
N ALA A 37 -3.17 5.12 4.23
CA ALA A 37 -3.51 4.30 3.07
C ALA A 37 -3.67 2.81 3.44
N ASP A 38 -4.31 2.02 2.56
CA ASP A 38 -4.41 0.57 2.76
C ASP A 38 -3.10 -0.16 2.49
N VAL A 39 -2.27 0.40 1.61
CA VAL A 39 -0.94 -0.11 1.29
C VAL A 39 0.04 1.05 1.26
N GLY A 40 1.07 0.97 2.09
CA GLY A 40 2.16 1.93 2.17
C GLY A 40 3.40 1.46 1.41
N VAL A 41 3.92 2.29 0.50
CA VAL A 41 5.18 2.02 -0.21
C VAL A 41 6.22 3.09 0.09
N GLY A 42 7.33 2.69 0.69
CA GLY A 42 8.44 3.58 1.00
C GLY A 42 9.50 3.54 -0.09
N ILE A 43 9.94 4.69 -0.56
CA ILE A 43 11.08 4.80 -1.48
C ILE A 43 12.33 5.09 -0.65
N SER A 44 13.34 4.23 -0.78
CA SER A 44 14.65 4.45 -0.14
C SER A 44 15.40 5.53 -0.90
N GLY A 45 15.24 6.78 -0.43
CA GLY A 45 15.87 7.98 -0.97
C GLY A 45 16.97 8.54 -0.06
N VAL A 46 17.51 9.69 -0.47
CA VAL A 46 18.57 10.42 0.24
C VAL A 46 18.02 11.20 1.45
N GLU A 47 16.72 11.53 1.44
CA GLU A 47 16.06 12.35 2.46
C GLU A 47 15.77 11.61 3.79
N GLY A 48 16.02 10.30 3.84
CA GLY A 48 15.96 9.51 5.07
C GLY A 48 15.27 8.16 4.88
N MET A 49 15.38 7.30 5.90
CA MET A 49 14.74 5.97 5.90
C MET A 49 13.37 5.94 6.58
N GLN A 50 12.83 7.09 7.02
CA GLN A 50 11.60 7.11 7.83
C GLN A 50 10.35 6.63 7.08
N ALA A 51 10.20 7.03 5.82
CA ALA A 51 9.12 6.52 4.96
C ALA A 51 9.22 5.01 4.75
N VAL A 52 10.44 4.52 4.48
CA VAL A 52 10.74 3.09 4.32
C VAL A 52 10.40 2.29 5.57
N MET A 53 10.83 2.78 6.75
CA MET A 53 10.58 2.12 8.03
C MET A 53 9.10 2.09 8.41
N SER A 54 8.32 3.03 7.91
CA SER A 54 6.88 3.15 8.20
C SER A 54 6.00 2.55 7.10
N SER A 55 6.58 1.98 6.06
CA SER A 55 5.88 1.42 4.89
C SER A 55 5.77 -0.11 4.95
N ASP A 56 4.75 -0.67 4.31
CA ASP A 56 4.58 -2.13 4.18
C ASP A 56 5.60 -2.73 3.21
N ILE A 57 5.92 -1.98 2.14
CA ILE A 57 6.85 -2.42 1.10
C ILE A 57 7.85 -1.31 0.80
N ALA A 58 9.13 -1.66 0.87
CA ALA A 58 10.21 -0.75 0.52
C ALA A 58 10.72 -1.01 -0.90
N ILE A 59 10.87 0.05 -1.71
CA ILE A 59 11.50 0.00 -3.03
C ILE A 59 12.63 1.03 -3.11
N ALA A 60 13.68 0.76 -3.89
CA ALA A 60 14.79 1.71 -4.01
C ALA A 60 14.46 2.90 -4.94
N GLN A 61 13.61 2.69 -5.95
CA GLN A 61 13.28 3.69 -6.96
C GLN A 61 11.85 3.47 -7.46
N PHE A 62 11.18 4.56 -7.86
CA PHE A 62 9.80 4.53 -8.34
C PHE A 62 9.57 3.57 -9.51
N ARG A 63 10.55 3.37 -10.39
CA ARG A 63 10.45 2.45 -11.54
C ARG A 63 10.14 0.99 -11.16
N TYR A 64 10.45 0.58 -9.93
CA TYR A 64 10.16 -0.77 -9.47
C TYR A 64 8.71 -0.97 -9.04
N LEU A 65 7.96 0.12 -8.83
CA LEU A 65 6.56 0.09 -8.46
C LEU A 65 5.70 -0.62 -9.52
N GLU A 66 5.98 -0.37 -10.81
CA GLU A 66 5.24 -0.98 -11.91
C GLU A 66 5.32 -2.51 -11.83
N ARG A 67 6.53 -3.04 -11.70
CA ARG A 67 6.75 -4.49 -11.57
C ARG A 67 6.16 -5.03 -10.27
N LEU A 68 6.25 -4.27 -9.17
CA LEU A 68 5.64 -4.64 -7.89
C LEU A 68 4.12 -4.84 -8.03
N LEU A 69 3.41 -3.89 -8.63
CA LEU A 69 1.96 -3.97 -8.76
C LEU A 69 1.51 -4.98 -9.82
N LEU A 70 2.10 -4.91 -11.02
CA LEU A 70 1.63 -5.70 -12.16
C LEU A 70 2.02 -7.18 -12.06
N VAL A 71 3.23 -7.48 -11.56
CA VAL A 71 3.70 -8.87 -11.45
C VAL A 71 3.38 -9.41 -10.07
N HIS A 72 3.91 -8.78 -9.01
CA HIS A 72 3.78 -9.33 -7.66
C HIS A 72 2.37 -9.14 -7.09
N GLY A 73 1.74 -7.98 -7.30
CA GLY A 73 0.36 -7.72 -6.91
C GLY A 73 -0.62 -8.69 -7.57
N HIS A 74 -0.54 -8.87 -8.89
CA HIS A 74 -1.39 -9.82 -9.62
C HIS A 74 -1.20 -11.27 -9.13
N TRP A 75 0.05 -11.72 -8.93
CA TRP A 75 0.34 -13.06 -8.43
C TRP A 75 -0.18 -13.28 -7.01
N CYS A 76 0.02 -12.30 -6.12
CA CYS A 76 -0.46 -12.37 -4.74
C CYS A 76 -1.98 -12.44 -4.70
N TYR A 77 -2.66 -11.56 -5.44
CA TYR A 77 -4.12 -11.54 -5.53
C TYR A 77 -4.68 -12.88 -6.03
N ARG A 78 -4.10 -13.44 -7.10
CA ARG A 78 -4.52 -14.73 -7.65
C ARG A 78 -4.32 -15.86 -6.64
N ARG A 79 -3.16 -15.93 -5.98
CA ARG A 79 -2.84 -16.96 -4.98
C ARG A 79 -3.76 -16.89 -3.76
N MET A 80 -3.98 -15.70 -3.21
CA MET A 80 -4.89 -15.52 -2.09
C MET A 80 -6.32 -15.93 -2.46
N SER A 81 -6.80 -15.55 -3.65
CA SER A 81 -8.14 -15.96 -4.11
C SER A 81 -8.29 -17.48 -4.29
N SER A 82 -7.22 -18.15 -4.73
CA SER A 82 -7.20 -19.62 -4.90
C SER A 82 -7.04 -20.37 -3.59
N MET A 83 -6.45 -19.76 -2.56
CA MET A 83 -6.31 -20.36 -1.23
C MET A 83 -7.56 -20.17 -0.39
N VAL A 84 -8.16 -18.97 -0.41
CA VAL A 84 -9.32 -18.63 0.40
C VAL A 84 -10.56 -19.43 -0.01
N ARG A 85 -10.80 -19.66 -1.31
CA ARG A 85 -11.96 -20.43 -1.79
C ARG A 85 -12.04 -21.85 -1.21
N PRO A 86 -11.01 -22.71 -1.35
CA PRO A 86 -11.03 -24.04 -0.76
C PRO A 86 -10.96 -24.00 0.78
N PHE A 87 -10.31 -23.00 1.39
CA PHE A 87 -10.29 -22.85 2.85
C PHE A 87 -11.69 -22.56 3.43
N LYS A 88 -12.43 -21.63 2.83
CA LYS A 88 -13.81 -21.30 3.23
C LYS A 88 -14.78 -22.46 3.02
N LEU A 89 -14.51 -23.31 2.02
CA LEU A 89 -15.30 -24.51 1.75
C LEU A 89 -15.04 -25.61 2.79
N ASN A 90 -13.78 -25.86 3.16
CA ASN A 90 -13.44 -26.85 4.19
C ASN A 90 -13.92 -26.46 5.60
N LEU A 91 -13.99 -25.16 5.92
CA LEU A 91 -14.54 -24.66 7.19
C LEU A 91 -16.07 -24.77 7.31
N ASN A 92 -16.81 -24.96 6.20
CA ASN A 92 -18.27 -25.20 6.24
C ASN A 92 -18.63 -26.69 6.19
N ILE A 93 -17.65 -27.58 6.01
CA ILE A 93 -17.82 -29.04 5.94
C ILE A 93 -17.29 -29.72 7.22
N GLN A 94 -16.75 -28.94 8.16
CA GLN A 94 -16.57 -29.30 9.57
C GLN A 94 -17.74 -28.74 10.38
#